data_AF-A0A2S2PUR5-F1
#
_entry.id   AF-A0A2S2PUR5-F1
#
_cell.length_a   1.000
_cell.length_b   1.000
_cell.length_c   1.000
_cell.angle_alpha   90.00
_cell.angle_beta   90.00
_cell.angle_gamma   90.00
#
_symmetry.space_group_name_H-M   'P 1'
#
loop_
_entity.id
_entity.type
_entity.pdbx_description
1 polymer ?
#
loop_
_entity_poly.entity_id
_entity_poly.type
_entity_poly.pdbx_seq_one_letter_code
_entity_poly.pdbx_strand_id
1 'polypeptide(L)'
;MFFKEWSNTDISKHLSFTYNVVWSSTYSYLPALKQFGQNMKIVHFISSSKPWLQSFNTETRLVTSTHGGSGLQELLQLWWDLFCRHVHPGLSTEMGGLAGQFARVSLGEKTIEQKALEDFLRRQSWEQGNMDYLGKDSFSNIWSKINETLGSTPEVNIETAAVKTSIPPE
;
A
#
# COMPACT_ATOMS: atom_id res chain seq x y z
N MET A 1 16.07 -34.29 -11.85
CA MET A 1 14.86 -33.48 -12.13
C MET A 1 13.71 -34.41 -12.47
N PHE A 2 12.52 -34.12 -11.96
CA PHE A 2 11.33 -34.97 -12.10
C PHE A 2 10.65 -34.78 -13.47
N PHE A 3 10.55 -33.54 -13.98
CA PHE A 3 9.93 -33.21 -15.27
C PHE A 3 10.95 -32.74 -16.32
N LYS A 4 11.94 -33.58 -16.68
CA LYS A 4 13.03 -33.19 -17.60
C LYS A 4 12.57 -32.88 -19.03
N GLU A 5 11.52 -33.56 -19.48
CA GLU A 5 11.01 -33.48 -20.86
C GLU A 5 9.99 -32.34 -21.07
N TRP A 6 9.77 -31.49 -20.06
CA TRP A 6 8.78 -30.41 -20.17
C TRP A 6 9.11 -29.48 -21.35
N SER A 7 10.36 -29.08 -21.55
CA SER A 7 10.72 -28.03 -22.50
C SER A 7 10.67 -28.42 -23.98
N ASN A 8 10.68 -29.71 -24.32
CA ASN A 8 11.01 -30.17 -25.68
C ASN A 8 10.06 -31.23 -26.28
N THR A 9 9.13 -31.80 -25.49
CA THR A 9 8.39 -32.98 -25.95
C THR A 9 6.95 -32.68 -26.36
N ASP A 10 6.15 -32.01 -25.53
CA ASP A 10 4.71 -31.91 -25.71
C ASP A 10 4.21 -30.49 -25.44
N ILE A 11 3.89 -29.78 -26.52
CA ILE A 11 3.43 -28.39 -26.47
C ILE A 11 2.09 -28.23 -25.74
N SER A 12 1.27 -29.29 -25.65
CA SER A 12 0.00 -29.22 -24.91
C SER A 12 0.20 -29.06 -23.40
N LYS A 13 1.42 -29.36 -22.90
CA LYS A 13 1.82 -29.17 -21.50
C LYS A 13 2.49 -27.82 -21.25
N HIS A 14 2.64 -26.99 -22.28
CA HIS A 14 3.09 -25.61 -22.15
C HIS A 14 1.87 -24.72 -22.00
N LEU A 15 1.54 -24.40 -20.75
CA LEU A 15 0.53 -23.37 -20.50
C LEU A 15 1.00 -22.06 -21.09
N SER A 16 0.11 -21.40 -21.84
CA SER A 16 0.35 -20.02 -22.28
C SER A 16 0.69 -19.16 -21.07
N PHE A 17 1.62 -18.22 -21.24
CA PHE A 17 2.06 -17.34 -20.15
C PHE A 17 0.90 -16.55 -19.54
N THR A 18 -0.22 -16.36 -20.25
CA THR A 18 -1.43 -15.69 -19.72
C THR A 18 -2.05 -16.42 -18.53
N TYR A 19 -1.73 -17.70 -18.33
CA TYR A 19 -2.14 -18.50 -17.17
C TYR A 19 -1.12 -18.47 -16.01
N ASN A 20 -0.01 -17.75 -16.14
CA ASN A 20 0.95 -17.53 -15.06
C ASN A 20 1.77 -16.27 -15.34
N VAL A 21 1.09 -15.11 -15.38
CA VAL A 21 1.80 -13.84 -15.57
C VAL A 21 2.43 -13.44 -14.25
N VAL A 22 3.75 -13.52 -14.21
CA VAL A 22 4.52 -13.02 -13.07
C VAL A 22 4.55 -11.50 -13.13
N TRP A 23 3.87 -10.86 -12.19
CA TRP A 23 3.90 -9.41 -12.08
C TRP A 23 4.94 -9.00 -11.04
N SER A 24 5.97 -8.29 -11.48
CA SER A 24 6.97 -7.66 -10.62
C SER A 24 7.07 -6.16 -10.94
N SER A 25 7.65 -5.40 -10.01
CA SER A 25 8.00 -3.99 -10.26
C SER A 25 8.95 -3.81 -11.45
N THR A 26 9.64 -4.89 -11.86
CA THR A 26 10.59 -4.94 -12.98
C THR A 26 10.09 -5.82 -14.12
N TYR A 27 8.78 -5.79 -14.42
CA TYR A 27 8.25 -6.58 -15.54
C TYR A 27 9.05 -6.30 -16.81
N SER A 28 9.83 -7.29 -17.24
CA SER A 28 10.98 -7.05 -18.10
C SER A 28 10.58 -6.89 -19.57
N TYR A 29 9.35 -7.25 -19.94
CA TYR A 29 8.93 -7.26 -21.35
C TYR A 29 7.60 -6.54 -21.61
N LEU A 30 7.59 -5.25 -21.32
CA LEU A 30 6.42 -4.37 -21.46
C LEU A 30 5.68 -4.47 -22.81
N PRO A 31 6.32 -4.64 -24.00
CA PRO A 31 5.60 -4.84 -25.26
C PRO A 31 4.63 -6.02 -25.24
N ALA A 32 5.05 -7.18 -24.71
CA ALA A 32 4.19 -8.36 -24.62
C ALA A 32 3.00 -8.11 -23.68
N LEU A 33 3.22 -7.39 -22.59
CA LEU A 33 2.15 -7.01 -21.68
C LEU A 33 1.14 -6.04 -22.35
N LYS A 34 1.60 -5.10 -23.17
CA LYS A 34 0.69 -4.23 -23.92
C LYS A 34 -0.15 -5.02 -24.95
N GLN A 35 0.46 -5.99 -25.62
CA GLN A 35 -0.22 -6.77 -26.66
C GLN A 35 -1.17 -7.83 -26.10
N PHE A 36 -0.80 -8.49 -25.01
CA PHE A 36 -1.51 -9.66 -24.49
C PHE A 36 -2.08 -9.46 -23.08
N GLY A 37 -1.80 -8.32 -22.43
CA GLY A 37 -2.19 -8.06 -21.04
C GLY A 37 -3.69 -8.11 -20.79
N GLN A 38 -4.49 -7.72 -21.78
CA GLN A 38 -5.95 -7.82 -21.69
C GLN A 38 -6.46 -9.27 -21.67
N ASN A 39 -5.66 -10.23 -22.13
CA ASN A 39 -6.01 -11.65 -22.18
C ASN A 39 -5.42 -12.44 -21.00
N MET A 40 -4.93 -11.74 -19.98
CA MET A 40 -4.39 -12.36 -18.78
C MET A 40 -5.50 -13.04 -17.99
N LYS A 41 -5.21 -14.26 -17.52
CA LYS A 41 -6.16 -15.08 -16.76
C LYS A 41 -5.73 -15.26 -15.31
N ILE A 42 -4.43 -15.41 -15.07
CA ILE A 42 -3.86 -15.62 -13.74
C ILE A 42 -2.65 -14.71 -13.56
N VAL A 43 -2.67 -13.94 -12.48
CA VAL A 43 -1.57 -13.08 -12.05
C VAL A 43 -0.87 -13.73 -10.87
N HIS A 44 0.45 -13.81 -10.94
CA HIS A 44 1.30 -14.37 -9.90
C HIS A 44 2.17 -13.27 -9.27
N PHE A 45 1.82 -12.89 -8.04
CA PHE A 45 2.62 -12.00 -7.20
C PHE A 45 3.79 -12.77 -6.55
N ILE A 46 4.86 -13.02 -7.31
CA ILE A 46 5.99 -13.85 -6.87
C ILE A 46 6.87 -13.17 -5.81
N SER A 47 6.92 -11.83 -5.81
CA SER A 47 7.75 -11.03 -4.90
C SER A 47 7.39 -11.26 -3.42
N SER A 48 8.32 -10.92 -2.53
CA SER A 48 8.08 -10.84 -1.07
C SER A 48 7.04 -9.77 -0.73
N SER A 49 6.93 -8.73 -1.55
CA SER A 49 5.92 -7.67 -1.42
C SER A 49 4.56 -8.18 -1.91
N LYS A 50 3.77 -8.76 -0.99
CA LYS A 50 2.45 -9.32 -1.29
C LYS A 50 1.37 -8.23 -1.34
N PRO A 51 0.24 -8.47 -2.03
CA PRO A 51 -0.84 -7.49 -2.10
C PRO A 51 -1.36 -7.02 -0.73
N TRP A 52 -1.51 -7.96 0.22
CA TRP A 52 -1.94 -7.66 1.59
C TRP A 52 -0.89 -6.96 2.47
N LEU A 53 0.33 -6.79 1.96
CA LEU A 53 1.41 -6.05 2.63
C LEU A 53 1.57 -4.63 2.06
N GLN A 54 0.79 -4.25 1.04
CA GLN A 54 0.79 -2.90 0.51
C GLN A 54 0.06 -1.95 1.44
N SER A 55 0.44 -0.68 1.41
CA SER A 55 -0.31 0.38 2.09
C SER A 55 -1.71 0.48 1.47
N PHE A 56 -2.75 0.36 2.31
CA PHE A 56 -4.13 0.42 1.89
C PHE A 56 -4.90 1.37 2.79
N ASN A 57 -5.51 2.39 2.18
CA ASN A 57 -6.39 3.31 2.90
C ASN A 57 -7.77 2.67 3.01
N THR A 58 -8.18 2.34 4.24
CA THR A 58 -9.43 1.61 4.50
C THR A 58 -10.67 2.49 4.33
N GLU A 59 -10.52 3.81 4.44
CA GLU A 59 -11.59 4.80 4.27
C GLU A 59 -11.88 5.02 2.79
N THR A 60 -10.85 5.33 1.99
CA THR A 60 -10.99 5.55 0.54
C THR A 60 -10.99 4.27 -0.27
N ARG A 61 -10.58 3.15 0.33
CA ARG A 61 -10.37 1.85 -0.30
C ARG A 61 -9.34 1.88 -1.43
N LEU A 62 -8.36 2.77 -1.33
CA LEU A 62 -7.28 2.89 -2.31
C LEU A 62 -5.99 2.27 -1.79
N VAL A 63 -5.40 1.38 -2.58
CA VAL A 63 -4.03 0.89 -2.33
C VAL A 63 -3.02 1.94 -2.78
N THR A 64 -1.85 2.02 -2.15
CA THR A 64 -0.73 2.84 -2.62
C THR A 64 0.47 1.95 -2.82
N SER A 65 0.92 1.81 -4.07
CA SER A 65 2.14 1.07 -4.40
C SER A 65 3.36 1.99 -4.26
N THR A 66 4.27 1.68 -3.33
CA THR A 66 5.51 2.44 -3.12
C THR A 66 6.54 2.28 -4.25
N HIS A 67 6.47 1.19 -5.02
CA HIS A 67 7.52 0.83 -5.98
C HIS A 67 6.99 0.26 -7.32
N GLY A 68 5.89 0.80 -7.86
CA GLY A 68 5.21 0.24 -9.03
C GLY A 68 4.83 1.25 -10.11
N GLY A 69 4.89 0.82 -11.38
CA GLY A 69 4.25 1.53 -12.49
C GLY A 69 2.72 1.40 -12.44
N SER A 70 2.01 2.20 -13.23
CA SER A 70 0.53 2.30 -13.24
C SER A 70 -0.19 0.94 -13.34
N GLY A 71 0.32 0.01 -14.15
CA GLY A 71 -0.32 -1.31 -14.29
C GLY A 71 -0.26 -2.18 -13.02
N LEU A 72 0.80 -2.05 -12.19
CA LEU A 72 0.85 -2.77 -10.91
C LEU A 72 -0.21 -2.22 -9.95
N GLN A 73 -0.39 -0.91 -9.94
CA GLN A 73 -1.38 -0.23 -9.11
C GLN A 73 -2.80 -0.72 -9.43
N GLU A 74 -3.16 -0.84 -10.71
CA GLU A 74 -4.47 -1.35 -11.13
C GLU A 74 -4.73 -2.79 -10.68
N LEU A 75 -3.74 -3.67 -10.81
CA LEU A 75 -3.86 -5.06 -10.37
C LEU A 75 -3.92 -5.21 -8.86
N LEU A 76 -3.14 -4.43 -8.12
CA LEU A 76 -3.22 -4.38 -6.67
C LEU A 76 -4.58 -3.87 -6.21
N GLN A 77 -5.12 -2.85 -6.89
CA GLN A 77 -6.45 -2.33 -6.60
C GLN A 77 -7.52 -3.40 -6.83
N LEU A 78 -7.46 -4.12 -7.96
CA LEU A 78 -8.38 -5.23 -8.23
C LEU A 78 -8.29 -6.33 -7.15
N TRP A 79 -7.09 -6.66 -6.69
CA TRP A 79 -6.91 -7.63 -5.60
C TRP A 79 -7.60 -7.16 -4.31
N TRP A 80 -7.39 -5.91 -3.92
CA TRP A 80 -8.01 -5.32 -2.74
C TRP A 80 -9.52 -5.21 -2.86
N ASP A 81 -10.05 -4.87 -4.04
CA ASP A 81 -11.49 -4.82 -4.29
C ASP A 81 -12.14 -6.20 -4.11
N LEU A 82 -11.50 -7.25 -4.64
CA LEU A 82 -11.97 -8.62 -4.48
C LEU A 82 -11.89 -9.08 -3.02
N PHE A 83 -10.79 -8.77 -2.34
CA PHE A 83 -10.64 -9.06 -0.92
C PHE A 83 -11.72 -8.36 -0.07
N CYS A 84 -11.87 -7.05 -0.23
CA CYS A 84 -12.86 -6.27 0.51
C CYS A 84 -14.30 -6.71 0.24
N ARG A 85 -14.61 -7.10 -1.01
CA ARG A 85 -15.97 -7.49 -1.41
C ARG A 85 -16.33 -8.91 -0.99
N HIS A 86 -15.40 -9.86 -1.10
CA HIS A 86 -15.72 -11.28 -0.99
C HIS A 86 -15.04 -12.01 0.16
N VAL A 87 -13.93 -11.48 0.69
CA VAL A 87 -13.17 -12.13 1.76
C VAL A 87 -13.41 -11.44 3.09
N HIS A 88 -13.27 -10.12 3.14
CA HIS A 88 -13.40 -9.32 4.37
C HIS A 88 -14.71 -9.56 5.14
N PRO A 89 -15.90 -9.64 4.48
CA PRO A 89 -17.16 -9.89 5.19
C PRO A 89 -17.23 -11.26 5.90
N GLY A 90 -16.40 -12.22 5.48
CA GLY A 90 -16.32 -13.55 6.07
C GLY A 90 -15.26 -13.67 7.18
N LEU A 91 -14.53 -12.60 7.49
CA LEU A 91 -13.49 -12.64 8.51
C LEU A 91 -14.09 -12.51 9.91
N SER A 92 -13.51 -13.24 10.86
CA SER A 92 -13.85 -13.15 12.28
C SER A 92 -12.62 -12.77 13.09
N THR A 93 -12.84 -12.00 14.17
CA THR A 93 -11.78 -11.63 15.11
C THR A 93 -11.21 -12.82 15.90
N GLU A 94 -11.89 -13.97 15.85
CA GLU A 94 -11.43 -15.24 16.41
C GLU A 94 -10.38 -15.95 15.53
N MET A 95 -10.26 -15.56 14.25
CA MET A 95 -9.28 -16.14 13.34
C MET A 95 -7.85 -15.74 13.75
N GLY A 96 -6.89 -16.64 13.55
CA GLY A 96 -5.47 -16.38 13.82
C GLY A 96 -4.79 -15.52 12.74
N GLY A 97 -3.67 -14.90 13.12
CA GLY A 97 -2.78 -14.19 12.20
C GLY A 97 -3.40 -12.97 11.52
N LEU A 98 -3.04 -12.76 10.25
CA LEU A 98 -3.50 -11.60 9.46
C LEU A 98 -5.02 -11.58 9.28
N ALA A 99 -5.69 -12.73 9.22
CA ALA A 99 -7.14 -12.81 9.02
C ALA A 99 -7.90 -12.14 10.18
N GLY A 100 -7.53 -12.47 11.43
CA GLY A 100 -8.12 -11.83 12.61
C GLY A 100 -7.75 -10.36 12.75
N GLN A 101 -6.56 -9.96 12.30
CA GLN A 101 -6.18 -8.54 12.25
C GLN A 101 -7.03 -7.75 11.25
N PHE A 102 -7.24 -8.28 10.03
CA PHE A 102 -8.09 -7.64 9.03
C PHE A 102 -9.57 -7.60 9.45
N ALA A 103 -10.05 -8.58 10.22
CA ALA A 103 -11.40 -8.56 10.78
C ALA A 103 -11.68 -7.36 11.71
N ARG A 104 -10.64 -6.82 12.36
CA ARG A 104 -10.75 -5.65 13.26
C ARG A 104 -10.79 -4.33 12.51
N VAL A 105 -10.43 -4.33 11.23
CA VAL A 105 -10.35 -3.13 10.41
C VAL A 105 -11.71 -2.84 9.81
N SER A 106 -12.27 -1.67 10.13
CA SER A 106 -13.48 -1.14 9.51
C SER A 106 -13.16 -0.64 8.10
N LEU A 107 -13.91 -1.13 7.10
CA LEU A 107 -13.81 -0.69 5.71
C LEU A 107 -14.86 0.37 5.37
N GLY A 108 -14.43 1.47 4.78
CA GLY A 108 -15.27 2.59 4.36
C GLY A 108 -15.20 3.79 5.30
N GLU A 109 -16.08 4.76 5.05
CA GLU A 109 -16.09 6.00 5.81
C GLU A 109 -16.43 5.76 7.29
N LYS A 110 -15.59 6.30 8.16
CA LYS A 110 -15.84 6.25 9.60
C LYS A 110 -17.07 7.10 9.92
N THR A 111 -17.92 6.58 10.79
CA THR A 111 -19.06 7.35 11.30
C THR A 111 -18.60 8.61 12.03
N ILE A 112 -19.47 9.61 12.15
CA ILE A 112 -19.18 10.86 12.87
C ILE A 112 -18.72 10.56 14.31
N GLU A 113 -19.37 9.60 14.95
CA GLU A 113 -19.04 9.15 16.32
C GLU A 113 -17.64 8.52 16.39
N GLN A 114 -17.28 7.68 15.41
CA GLN A 114 -15.94 7.09 15.33
C GLN A 114 -14.88 8.16 15.07
N LYS A 115 -15.14 9.12 14.17
CA LYS A 115 -14.23 10.25 13.91
C LYS A 115 -14.05 11.09 15.17
N ALA A 116 -15.14 11.42 15.87
CA ALA A 116 -15.11 12.18 17.12
C ALA A 116 -14.36 11.45 18.24
N LEU A 117 -14.55 10.13 18.37
CA LEU A 117 -13.83 9.31 19.34
C LEU A 117 -12.32 9.25 19.03
N GLU A 118 -11.94 9.07 17.77
CA GLU A 118 -10.53 9.10 17.36
C GLU A 118 -9.89 10.46 17.62
N ASP A 119 -10.60 11.56 17.33
CA ASP A 119 -10.11 12.91 17.61
C ASP A 119 -9.99 13.17 19.12
N PHE A 120 -10.92 12.67 19.92
CA PHE A 120 -10.85 12.72 21.39
C PHE A 120 -9.62 11.96 21.91
N LEU A 121 -9.41 10.71 21.47
CA LEU A 121 -8.27 9.91 21.88
C LEU A 121 -6.95 10.54 21.43
N ARG A 122 -6.89 11.07 20.20
CA ARG A 122 -5.73 11.80 19.71
C ARG A 122 -5.42 13.02 20.58
N ARG A 123 -6.43 13.82 20.93
CA ARG A 123 -6.27 14.99 21.81
C ARG A 123 -5.75 14.58 23.19
N GLN A 124 -6.24 13.47 23.75
CA GLN A 124 -5.74 12.94 25.02
C GLN A 124 -4.27 12.52 24.93
N SER A 125 -3.87 11.84 23.85
CA SER A 125 -2.47 11.48 23.61
C SER A 125 -1.56 12.71 23.52
N TRP A 126 -2.03 13.78 22.85
CA TRP A 126 -1.35 15.08 22.84
C TRP A 126 -1.13 15.65 24.24
N GLU A 127 -2.20 15.70 25.06
CA GLU A 127 -2.14 16.22 26.43
C GLU A 127 -1.16 15.43 27.33
N GLN A 128 -0.92 14.16 27.01
CA GLN A 128 0.01 13.28 27.73
C GLN A 128 1.44 13.29 27.17
N GLY A 129 1.71 14.02 26.09
CA GLY A 129 3.03 14.03 25.44
C GLY A 129 3.27 12.90 24.43
N ASN A 130 2.26 12.08 24.13
CA ASN A 130 2.34 10.92 23.22
C ASN A 130 1.84 11.28 21.81
N MET A 131 2.45 12.28 21.19
CA MET A 131 2.05 12.79 19.87
C MET A 131 2.50 11.88 18.72
N ASP A 132 1.69 11.76 17.66
CA ASP A 132 2.03 11.03 16.43
C ASP A 132 2.82 11.90 15.44
N TYR A 133 4.08 12.16 15.77
CA TYR A 133 4.95 13.06 14.98
C TYR A 133 5.22 12.58 13.54
N LEU A 134 4.99 11.31 13.23
CA LEU A 134 5.22 10.76 11.89
C LEU A 134 3.93 10.59 11.08
N GLY A 135 2.76 10.74 11.70
CA GLY A 135 1.47 10.60 11.05
C GLY A 135 0.62 11.86 11.16
N LYS A 136 -0.50 11.76 11.88
CA LYS A 136 -1.52 12.83 11.91
C LYS A 136 -0.99 14.13 12.51
N ASP A 137 -0.03 14.03 13.43
CA ASP A 137 0.53 15.15 14.18
C ASP A 137 1.92 15.54 13.68
N SER A 138 2.23 15.17 12.43
CA SER A 138 3.47 15.56 11.77
C SER A 138 3.58 17.08 11.60
N PHE A 139 4.82 17.57 11.58
CA PHE A 139 5.11 19.00 11.38
C PHE A 139 4.44 19.54 10.12
N SER A 140 4.45 18.79 9.02
CA SER A 140 3.80 19.19 7.76
C SER A 140 2.30 19.42 7.93
N ASN A 141 1.61 18.54 8.66
CA ASN A 141 0.16 18.65 8.88
C ASN A 141 -0.16 19.82 9.81
N ILE A 142 0.62 19.98 10.89
CA ILE A 142 0.47 21.09 11.83
C ILE A 142 0.71 22.42 11.11
N TRP A 143 1.80 22.52 10.36
CA TRP A 143 2.16 23.71 9.59
C TRP A 143 1.10 24.04 8.54
N SER A 144 0.63 23.03 7.80
CA SER A 144 -0.48 23.18 6.85
C SER A 144 -1.73 23.72 7.53
N LYS A 145 -2.12 23.17 8.69
CA LYS A 145 -3.28 23.63 9.45
C LYS A 145 -3.11 25.07 9.98
N ILE A 146 -1.92 25.41 10.45
CA ILE A 146 -1.60 26.78 10.88
C ILE A 146 -1.75 27.74 9.70
N ASN A 147 -1.18 27.42 8.54
CA ASN A 147 -1.26 28.26 7.34
C ASN A 147 -2.71 28.41 6.82
N GLU A 148 -3.51 27.35 6.89
CA GLU A 148 -4.93 27.37 6.58
C GLU A 148 -5.69 28.32 7.52
N THR A 149 -5.41 28.22 8.83
CA THR A 149 -6.09 29.02 9.87
C THR A 149 -5.69 30.50 9.80
N LEU A 150 -4.44 30.79 9.44
CA LEU A 150 -3.90 32.15 9.34
C LEU A 150 -4.21 32.84 8.00
N GLY A 151 -4.81 32.16 7.03
CA GLY A 151 -5.31 32.80 5.80
C GLY A 151 -4.22 33.27 4.84
N SER A 152 -3.28 32.38 4.49
CA SER A 152 -2.25 32.53 3.42
C SER A 152 -1.03 33.45 3.70
N THR A 153 0.12 33.02 3.12
CA THR A 153 1.39 33.70 2.70
C THR A 153 2.67 33.35 3.51
N PRO A 154 3.88 33.19 2.89
CA PRO A 154 4.29 32.51 1.64
C PRO A 154 5.03 31.17 1.92
N GLU A 155 5.41 30.43 0.86
CA GLU A 155 6.19 29.18 0.95
C GLU A 155 7.51 29.36 1.69
N VAL A 156 7.72 28.57 2.75
CA VAL A 156 9.05 28.36 3.35
C VAL A 156 9.66 27.14 2.68
N ASN A 157 10.55 27.38 1.72
CA ASN A 157 11.38 26.35 1.12
C ASN A 157 12.47 26.00 2.13
N ILE A 158 12.35 24.85 2.80
CA ILE A 158 13.40 24.37 3.70
C ILE A 158 14.49 23.75 2.84
N GLU A 159 15.51 24.54 2.50
CA GLU A 159 16.77 23.99 2.01
C GLU A 159 17.37 23.11 3.12
N THR A 160 17.56 21.82 2.82
CA THR A 160 18.34 20.91 3.65
C THR A 160 19.78 21.38 3.70
N ALA A 161 20.12 22.22 4.67
CA ALA A 161 21.49 22.51 5.01
C ALA A 161 22.12 21.24 5.63
N ALA A 162 22.98 20.58 4.85
CA ALA A 162 23.78 19.46 5.31
C ALA A 162 24.62 19.89 6.54
N VAL A 163 24.42 19.18 7.65
CA VAL A 163 25.25 19.30 8.86
C VAL A 163 26.69 18.95 8.48
N LYS A 164 27.56 19.97 8.39
CA LYS A 164 29.01 19.74 8.37
C LYS A 164 29.45 19.45 9.79
N THR A 165 29.79 18.19 10.05
CA THR A 165 30.55 17.77 11.24
C THR A 165 31.91 18.46 11.25
N SER A 166 32.15 19.35 12.21
CA SER A 166 33.48 19.86 12.54
C SER A 166 34.18 18.89 13.49
N ILE A 167 35.29 18.30 13.05
CA ILE A 167 36.22 17.53 13.89
C ILE A 167 37.07 18.54 14.70
N PRO A 168 37.35 18.31 16.00
CA PRO A 168 38.18 19.22 16.79
C PRO A 168 39.68 18.96 16.59
N PRO A 169 40.55 19.98 16.66
CA PRO A 169 42.00 19.79 16.53
C PRO A 169 42.68 19.42 17.86
N GLU A 170 43.83 18.73 17.75
CA GLU A 170 44.85 18.53 18.80
C GLU A 170 45.52 19.85 19.22
#